data_AF-A0A8C0DYZ4-F1
#
_entry.id   AF-A0A8C0DYZ4-F1
#
_cell.length_a   1.000
_cell.length_b   1.000
_cell.length_c   1.000
_cell.angle_alpha   90.00
_cell.angle_beta   90.00
_cell.angle_gamma   90.00
#
_symmetry.space_group_name_H-M   'P 1'
#
loop_
_entity.id
_entity.type
_entity.pdbx_description
1 polymer ?
#
loop_
_entity_poly.entity_id
_entity_poly.type
_entity_poly.pdbx_seq_one_letter_code
_entity_poly.pdbx_strand_id
1 'polypeptide(L)'
;MPPRLRKTRKLRGHVSHGHGRIGKHRKHLGGRGNAGGMHHHRINFDKYHPGYFGKVGMRHYHLQRDQSFCPAVNLDKLWTLVSEQTRVNAAKNKTGAAPITDVVPSVSLRNNL
;
A
#
# COMPACT_ATOMS: atom_id res chain seq x y z
N MET A 1 5.96 21.28 -0.65
CA MET A 1 6.74 21.61 0.56
C MET A 1 7.23 23.06 0.51
N PRO A 2 6.92 23.90 1.51
CA PRO A 2 7.28 25.32 1.51
C PRO A 2 8.79 25.56 1.38
N PRO A 3 9.25 26.55 0.59
CA PRO A 3 10.68 26.83 0.40
C PRO A 3 11.46 27.11 1.69
N ARG A 4 10.80 27.68 2.72
CA ARG A 4 11.41 28.01 4.02
C ARG A 4 11.95 26.78 4.76
N LEU A 5 11.31 25.61 4.60
CA LEU A 5 11.67 24.38 5.31
C LEU A 5 12.75 23.56 4.57
N ARG A 6 13.18 23.98 3.36
CA ARG A 6 14.18 23.25 2.58
C ARG A 6 15.57 23.40 3.21
N LYS A 7 16.28 22.28 3.35
CA LYS A 7 17.68 22.23 3.86
C LYS A 7 18.61 23.16 3.09
N THR A 8 18.36 23.39 1.80
CA THR A 8 19.14 24.28 0.91
C THR A 8 19.32 25.68 1.50
N ARG A 9 18.33 26.23 2.23
CA ARG A 9 18.45 27.57 2.83
C ARG A 9 19.52 27.62 3.91
N LYS A 10 19.69 26.55 4.70
CA LYS A 10 20.70 26.43 5.76
C LYS A 10 22.11 26.15 5.21
N LEU A 11 22.22 25.72 3.95
CA LEU A 11 23.50 25.31 3.34
C LEU A 11 24.20 26.43 2.55
N ARG A 12 23.59 27.62 2.42
CA ARG A 12 24.24 28.78 1.78
C ARG A 12 25.45 29.24 2.60
N GLY A 13 26.55 29.59 1.92
CA GLY A 13 27.82 29.92 2.55
C GLY A 13 28.74 28.72 2.81
N HIS A 14 28.22 27.48 2.72
CA HIS A 14 29.05 26.29 2.79
C HIS A 14 29.61 25.92 1.40
N VAL A 15 30.90 25.55 1.35
CA VAL A 15 31.66 25.33 0.11
C VAL A 15 31.06 24.24 -0.79
N SER A 16 30.60 23.10 -0.24
CA SER A 16 30.20 21.92 -1.03
C SER A 16 28.72 21.55 -0.93
N HIS A 17 27.89 22.39 -0.31
CA HIS A 17 26.46 22.12 -0.10
C HIS A 17 26.17 20.75 0.58
N GLY A 18 27.11 20.23 1.37
CA GLY A 18 26.95 18.96 2.10
C GLY A 18 27.30 17.70 1.31
N HIS A 19 27.92 17.81 0.13
CA HIS A 19 28.34 16.65 -0.69
C HIS A 19 29.82 16.27 -0.54
N GLY A 20 30.52 16.83 0.46
CA GLY A 20 31.96 16.62 0.68
C GLY A 20 32.86 17.31 -0.37
N ARG A 21 34.16 17.42 -0.09
CA ARG A 21 35.13 18.09 -0.98
C ARG A 21 35.73 17.14 -2.03
N ILE A 22 35.96 15.88 -1.66
CA ILE A 22 36.71 14.90 -2.47
C ILE A 22 35.78 14.18 -3.47
N GLY A 23 34.76 13.47 -2.96
CA GLY A 23 33.87 12.65 -3.81
C GLY A 23 33.01 13.45 -4.80
N LYS A 24 32.65 14.69 -4.44
CA LYS A 24 31.82 15.65 -5.20
C LYS A 24 30.44 15.11 -5.60
N HIS A 25 29.49 16.02 -5.84
CA HIS A 25 28.19 15.64 -6.39
C HIS A 25 28.29 15.51 -7.91
N ARG A 26 28.11 14.30 -8.45
CA ARG A 26 28.11 14.01 -9.89
C ARG A 26 26.77 13.42 -10.31
N LYS A 27 26.44 13.52 -11.61
CA LYS A 27 25.10 13.23 -12.14
C LYS A 27 24.64 11.78 -11.87
N HIS A 28 25.42 10.76 -12.25
CA HIS A 28 25.07 9.35 -12.06
C HIS A 28 26.33 8.48 -11.90
N LEU A 29 26.77 8.23 -10.66
CA LEU A 29 27.99 7.43 -10.39
C LEU A 29 27.77 5.92 -10.54
N GLY A 30 26.59 5.40 -10.16
CA GLY A 30 26.25 3.97 -10.18
C GLY A 30 25.27 3.56 -11.29
N GLY A 31 25.00 4.44 -12.24
CA GLY A 31 23.96 4.27 -13.27
C GLY A 31 22.65 4.97 -12.93
N ARG A 32 21.59 4.69 -13.71
CA ARG A 32 20.26 5.27 -13.55
C ARG A 32 19.25 4.20 -13.14
N GLY A 33 18.30 4.56 -12.28
CA GLY A 33 17.29 3.61 -11.79
C GLY A 33 17.92 2.37 -11.17
N ASN A 34 17.40 1.19 -11.53
CA ASN A 34 17.82 -0.10 -10.99
C ASN A 34 18.99 -0.75 -11.78
N ALA A 35 19.82 0.06 -12.46
CA ALA A 35 20.98 -0.44 -13.20
C ALA A 35 21.96 -1.19 -12.28
N GLY A 36 22.59 -2.23 -12.83
CA GLY A 36 23.60 -3.01 -12.10
C GLY A 36 23.05 -3.97 -11.06
N GLY A 37 21.73 -4.22 -11.02
CA GLY A 37 21.10 -5.03 -9.98
C GLY A 37 21.58 -6.49 -9.87
N MET A 38 22.21 -7.05 -10.93
CA MET A 38 22.89 -8.35 -10.87
C MET A 38 24.43 -8.24 -10.83
N HIS A 39 24.98 -7.02 -10.91
CA HIS A 39 26.40 -6.74 -10.97
C HIS A 39 26.83 -5.90 -9.76
N HIS A 40 27.19 -4.63 -9.97
CA HIS A 40 27.73 -3.76 -8.91
C HIS A 40 26.69 -3.32 -7.86
N HIS A 41 25.39 -3.52 -8.09
CA HIS A 41 24.32 -3.34 -7.10
C HIS A 41 23.70 -4.65 -6.61
N ARG A 42 24.29 -5.80 -6.94
CA ARG A 42 23.82 -7.15 -6.54
C ARG A 42 23.54 -7.26 -5.05
N ILE A 43 24.48 -6.80 -4.22
CA ILE A 43 24.38 -6.89 -2.76
C ILE A 43 23.10 -6.20 -2.23
N ASN A 44 22.68 -5.10 -2.85
CA ASN A 44 21.46 -4.38 -2.44
C ASN A 44 20.19 -5.16 -2.80
N PHE A 45 20.16 -5.80 -3.97
CA PHE A 45 19.02 -6.61 -4.42
C PHE A 45 18.93 -7.91 -3.64
N ASP A 46 20.03 -8.64 -3.47
CA ASP A 46 20.05 -9.89 -2.71
C ASP A 46 19.63 -9.67 -1.26
N LYS A 47 20.02 -8.54 -0.66
CA LYS A 47 19.74 -8.24 0.75
C LYS A 47 18.30 -7.78 1.00
N TYR A 48 17.81 -6.83 0.21
CA TYR A 48 16.54 -6.15 0.51
C TYR A 48 15.40 -6.53 -0.44
N HIS A 49 15.69 -7.13 -1.58
CA HIS A 49 14.71 -7.48 -2.61
C HIS A 49 14.94 -8.91 -3.14
N PRO A 50 14.96 -9.94 -2.25
CA PRO A 50 15.10 -11.32 -2.71
C PRO A 50 13.91 -11.71 -3.59
N GLY A 51 14.18 -12.41 -4.70
CA GLY A 51 13.16 -12.80 -5.68
C GLY A 51 12.79 -11.71 -6.70
N TYR A 52 13.48 -10.56 -6.70
CA TYR A 52 13.25 -9.51 -7.70
C TYR A 52 13.57 -9.98 -9.13
N PHE A 53 14.64 -10.76 -9.29
CA PHE A 53 15.00 -11.37 -10.57
C PHE A 53 14.46 -12.79 -10.67
N GLY A 54 13.79 -13.10 -11.78
CA GLY A 54 13.24 -14.42 -12.05
C GLY A 54 11.86 -14.35 -12.70
N LYS A 55 11.36 -15.50 -13.13
CA LYS A 55 9.99 -15.67 -13.65
C LYS A 55 9.32 -16.77 -12.84
N VAL A 56 8.12 -16.49 -12.31
CA VAL A 56 7.35 -17.41 -11.46
C VAL A 56 5.90 -17.42 -11.92
N GLY A 57 5.25 -18.59 -11.84
CA GLY A 57 3.82 -18.76 -12.09
C GLY A 57 3.40 -18.71 -13.56
N MET A 58 2.09 -18.81 -13.79
CA MET A 58 1.48 -18.75 -15.12
C MET A 58 0.99 -17.33 -15.44
N ARG A 59 1.14 -16.90 -16.69
CA ARG A 59 0.71 -15.55 -17.13
C ARG A 59 -0.79 -15.56 -17.44
N HIS A 60 -1.57 -14.75 -16.74
CA HIS A 60 -2.99 -14.52 -17.01
C HIS A 60 -3.15 -13.30 -17.93
N TYR A 61 -3.60 -13.52 -19.16
CA TYR A 61 -3.90 -12.44 -20.12
C TYR A 61 -5.32 -11.90 -19.92
N HIS A 62 -5.52 -10.60 -20.17
CA HIS A 62 -6.83 -9.95 -20.03
C HIS A 62 -7.52 -10.22 -18.67
N LEU A 63 -6.78 -10.04 -17.58
CA LEU A 63 -7.29 -10.24 -16.22
C LEU A 63 -8.47 -9.29 -15.94
N GLN A 64 -9.68 -9.84 -15.84
CA GLN A 64 -10.88 -9.13 -15.40
C GLN A 64 -11.01 -9.25 -13.88
N ARG A 65 -10.73 -8.17 -13.15
CA ARG A 65 -10.67 -8.19 -11.67
C ARG A 65 -12.04 -8.38 -11.01
N ASP A 66 -13.12 -7.97 -11.68
CA ASP A 66 -14.48 -8.09 -11.14
C ASP A 66 -14.93 -9.55 -11.04
N GLN A 67 -14.44 -10.44 -11.93
CA GLN A 67 -14.75 -11.87 -11.87
C GLN A 67 -14.15 -12.56 -10.64
N SER A 68 -13.01 -12.07 -10.14
CA SER A 68 -12.35 -12.60 -8.94
C SER A 68 -12.64 -11.75 -7.70
N PHE A 69 -13.62 -10.84 -7.75
CA PHE A 69 -13.99 -10.03 -6.60
C PHE A 69 -14.76 -10.86 -5.57
N CYS A 70 -14.07 -11.20 -4.48
CA CYS A 70 -14.62 -11.97 -3.37
C CYS A 70 -14.12 -11.37 -2.05
N PRO A 71 -14.74 -10.28 -1.56
CA PRO A 71 -14.38 -9.70 -0.27
C PRO A 71 -14.77 -10.66 0.85
N ALA A 72 -13.84 -10.94 1.76
CA ALA A 72 -14.06 -11.79 2.91
C ALA A 72 -14.40 -10.97 4.16
N VAL A 73 -15.31 -11.47 5.00
CA VAL A 73 -15.65 -10.91 6.32
C VAL A 73 -15.39 -11.96 7.39
N ASN A 74 -14.75 -11.54 8.49
CA ASN A 74 -14.53 -12.41 9.65
C ASN A 74 -15.79 -12.47 10.53
N LEU A 75 -16.02 -13.59 11.21
CA LEU A 75 -17.20 -13.83 12.04
C LEU A 75 -17.35 -12.84 13.22
N ASP A 76 -16.23 -12.45 13.84
CA ASP A 76 -16.17 -11.47 14.93
C ASP A 76 -16.70 -10.08 14.49
N LYS A 77 -16.55 -9.77 13.20
CA LYS A 77 -16.98 -8.48 12.63
C LYS A 77 -18.44 -8.45 12.21
N LEU A 78 -19.18 -9.56 12.20
CA LEU A 78 -20.58 -9.58 11.77
C LEU A 78 -21.46 -8.65 12.61
N TRP A 79 -21.22 -8.58 13.92
CA TRP A 79 -21.96 -7.69 14.82
C TRP A 79 -21.67 -6.20 14.60
N THR A 80 -20.65 -5.84 13.82
CA THR A 80 -20.37 -4.44 13.44
C THR A 80 -21.24 -3.96 12.28
N LEU A 81 -21.83 -4.89 11.51
CA LEU A 81 -22.72 -4.57 10.40
C LEU A 81 -24.17 -4.36 10.87
N VAL A 82 -24.48 -4.80 12.08
CA VAL A 82 -25.80 -4.64 12.72
C VAL A 82 -25.76 -3.38 13.57
N SER A 83 -26.80 -2.54 13.49
CA SER A 83 -26.91 -1.38 14.38
C SER A 83 -27.09 -1.84 15.84
N GLU A 84 -26.51 -1.08 16.78
CA GLU A 84 -26.58 -1.42 18.20
C GLU A 84 -28.03 -1.55 18.70
N GLN A 85 -28.93 -0.72 18.16
CA GLN A 85 -30.36 -0.79 18.45
C GLN A 85 -30.97 -2.14 18.06
N THR A 86 -30.67 -2.63 16.85
CA THR A 86 -31.16 -3.94 16.38
C THR A 86 -30.58 -5.08 17.21
N ARG A 87 -29.31 -4.97 17.59
CA ARG A 87 -28.64 -5.96 18.46
C ARG A 87 -29.30 -6.04 19.84
N VAL A 88 -29.52 -4.92 20.50
CA VAL A 88 -30.17 -4.85 21.82
C VAL A 88 -31.63 -5.33 21.76
N ASN A 89 -32.36 -4.97 20.70
CA ASN A 89 -33.74 -5.43 20.50
C ASN A 89 -33.83 -6.93 20.27
N ALA A 90 -32.93 -7.51 19.47
CA ALA A 90 -32.85 -8.95 19.26
C ALA A 90 -32.51 -9.70 20.55
N ALA A 91 -31.58 -9.18 21.37
CA ALA A 91 -31.24 -9.77 22.66
C ALA A 91 -32.41 -9.76 23.67
N LYS A 92 -33.31 -8.78 23.57
CA LYS A 92 -34.50 -8.66 24.45
C LYS A 92 -35.71 -9.47 23.96
N ASN A 93 -35.69 -9.95 22.72
CA ASN A 93 -36.84 -10.62 22.12
C ASN A 93 -36.97 -12.07 22.63
N LYS A 94 -38.08 -12.38 23.31
CA LYS A 94 -38.36 -13.71 23.89
C LYS A 94 -38.95 -14.71 22.90
N THR A 95 -39.32 -14.28 21.68
CA THR A 95 -39.94 -15.15 20.67
C THR A 95 -38.94 -15.97 19.86
N GLY A 96 -37.63 -15.81 20.11
CA GLY A 96 -36.56 -16.57 19.45
C GLY A 96 -36.17 -16.07 18.06
N ALA A 97 -36.67 -14.91 17.62
CA ALA A 97 -36.31 -14.33 16.33
C ALA A 97 -34.86 -13.77 16.33
N ALA A 98 -34.05 -14.18 15.35
CA ALA A 98 -32.65 -13.76 15.19
C ALA A 98 -32.48 -12.62 14.17
N PRO A 99 -31.45 -11.75 14.32
CA PRO A 99 -31.18 -10.69 13.37
C PRO A 99 -30.58 -11.23 12.07
N ILE A 100 -31.07 -10.76 10.93
CA ILE A 100 -30.50 -11.06 9.61
C ILE A 100 -29.41 -10.03 9.33
N THR A 101 -28.19 -10.51 9.06
CA THR A 101 -27.04 -9.66 8.70
C THR A 101 -26.75 -9.83 7.22
N ASP A 102 -27.09 -8.82 6.42
CA ASP A 102 -26.70 -8.79 5.01
C ASP A 102 -25.22 -8.38 4.90
N VAL A 103 -24.42 -9.28 4.32
CA VAL A 103 -22.97 -9.08 4.13
C VAL A 103 -22.65 -8.56 2.74
N VAL A 104 -23.64 -8.46 1.85
CA VAL A 104 -23.49 -7.91 0.50
C VAL A 104 -23.80 -6.42 0.56
N PRO A 105 -22.83 -5.52 0.29
CA PRO A 105 -23.14 -4.10 0.18
C PRO A 105 -24.12 -3.88 -0.97
N SER A 106 -25.25 -3.22 -0.70
CA SER A 106 -26.08 -2.71 -1.78
C SER A 106 -25.24 -1.71 -2.59
N VAL A 107 -25.14 -1.93 -3.89
CA VAL A 107 -24.39 -1.07 -4.80
C VAL A 107 -25.12 0.27 -4.90
N SER A 108 -24.92 1.17 -3.93
CA SER A 108 -25.13 2.59 -4.17
C SER A 108 -23.97 3.03 -5.07
N LEU A 109 -24.26 3.40 -6.31
CA LEU A 109 -23.34 4.11 -7.20
C LEU A 109 -22.88 5.40 -6.52
N ARG A 110 -21.89 5.30 -5.63
CA ARG A 110 -21.18 6.48 -5.14
C ARG A 110 -20.15 6.82 -6.18
N ASN A 111 -20.52 7.81 -6.98
CA ASN A 111 -19.69 8.51 -7.94
C ASN A 111 -18.28 8.74 -7.36
N ASN A 112 -17.28 8.07 -7.94
CA ASN A 112 -15.89 8.46 -7.76
C ASN A 112 -15.64 9.67 -8.67
N LEU A 113 -15.61 10.85 -8.06
CA LEU A 113 -14.83 12.00 -8.54
C LEU A 113 -13.39 11.86 -8.04
#